data_AF-A0A2G2B9J7-F1
#
_entry.id   AF-A0A2G2B9J7-F1
#
_cell.length_a   1.000
_cell.length_b   1.000
_cell.length_c   1.000
_cell.angle_alpha   90.00
_cell.angle_beta   90.00
_cell.angle_gamma   90.00
#
_symmetry.space_group_name_H-M   'P 1'
#
loop_
_entity.id
_entity.type
_entity.pdbx_description
1 polymer ?
#
loop_
_entity_poly.entity_id
_entity_poly.type
_entity_poly.pdbx_seq_one_letter_code
_entity_poly.pdbx_strand_id
1 'polypeptide(L)'
;GFLMQKETVEVRKLSRAAVETLAIIAYHQPVTRAEIEEIRGVSVSRGTVDQLLELEWIRFGRRRMTPGRPVTFVVTQGFLDHFALENARDLPGLKELRAAGLLENRPAPGEMALGDDDETEDEEDQVDMFEDE
;
A
#
# COMPACT_ATOMS: atom_id res chain seq x y z
N GLY A 1 48.46 14.87 -15.32
CA GLY A 1 47.83 13.76 -14.60
C GLY A 1 46.35 13.96 -14.62
N PHE A 2 45.58 13.02 -15.15
CA PHE A 2 44.12 13.14 -15.23
C PHE A 2 43.52 12.72 -13.89
N LEU A 3 42.84 13.66 -13.24
CA LEU A 3 42.09 13.43 -12.02
C LEU A 3 40.80 12.69 -12.40
N MET A 4 40.73 11.38 -12.17
CA MET A 4 39.46 10.66 -12.19
C MET A 4 38.63 11.13 -11.00
N GLN A 5 37.71 12.07 -11.23
CA GLN A 5 36.58 12.25 -10.33
C GLN A 5 35.73 10.98 -10.42
N LYS A 6 35.81 10.14 -9.38
CA LYS A 6 34.79 9.12 -9.16
C LYS A 6 33.49 9.85 -8.87
N GLU A 7 32.63 9.96 -9.87
CA GLU A 7 31.25 10.38 -9.68
C GLU A 7 30.54 9.27 -8.90
N THR A 8 30.48 9.43 -7.59
CA THR A 8 29.66 8.56 -6.74
C THR A 8 28.22 8.98 -6.97
N VAL A 9 27.49 8.20 -7.79
CA VAL A 9 26.05 8.36 -7.95
C VAL A 9 25.40 8.06 -6.59
N GLU A 10 25.02 9.11 -5.86
CA GLU A 10 24.27 8.95 -4.61
C GLU A 10 22.85 8.48 -4.94
N VAL A 11 22.58 7.19 -4.70
CA VAL A 11 21.24 6.63 -4.81
C VAL A 11 20.41 7.14 -3.64
N ARG A 12 19.62 8.19 -3.86
CA ARG A 12 18.68 8.71 -2.87
C ARG A 12 17.51 7.74 -2.73
N LYS A 13 17.31 7.22 -1.52
CA LYS A 13 16.16 6.37 -1.19
C LYS A 13 14.86 7.17 -1.29
N LEU A 14 13.82 6.55 -1.84
CA LEU A 14 12.48 7.11 -1.83
C LEU A 14 11.98 7.31 -0.39
N SER A 15 11.31 8.44 -0.16
CA SER A 15 10.63 8.68 1.11
C SER A 15 9.48 7.69 1.32
N ARG A 16 9.05 7.48 2.57
CA ARG A 16 7.89 6.63 2.86
C ARG A 16 6.64 7.06 2.08
N ALA A 17 6.36 8.36 2.01
CA ALA A 17 5.23 8.90 1.27
C ALA A 17 5.31 8.62 -0.24
N ALA A 18 6.51 8.65 -0.81
CA ALA A 18 6.74 8.29 -2.21
C ALA A 18 6.52 6.80 -2.46
N VAL A 19 7.01 5.93 -1.56
CA VAL A 19 6.79 4.48 -1.63
C VAL A 19 5.30 4.14 -1.51
N GLU A 20 4.57 4.75 -0.57
CA GLU A 20 3.12 4.57 -0.43
C GLU A 20 2.37 5.01 -1.69
N THR A 21 2.73 6.18 -2.23
CA THR A 21 2.11 6.71 -3.46
C THR A 21 2.36 5.80 -4.65
N LEU A 22 3.60 5.32 -4.81
CA LEU A 22 3.99 4.38 -5.86
C LEU A 22 3.22 3.06 -5.74
N ALA A 23 3.10 2.51 -4.53
CA ALA A 23 2.37 1.27 -4.29
C ALA A 23 0.90 1.42 -4.72
N ILE A 24 0.25 2.53 -4.35
CA ILE A 24 -1.13 2.80 -4.79
C ILE A 24 -1.22 2.84 -6.31
N ILE A 25 -0.30 3.50 -7.00
CA ILE A 25 -0.29 3.53 -8.47
C ILE A 25 -0.12 2.12 -9.03
N ALA A 26 0.80 1.32 -8.50
CA ALA A 26 1.07 -0.04 -8.97
C ALA A 26 -0.16 -0.96 -8.85
N TYR A 27 -0.85 -0.93 -7.71
CA TYR A 27 -2.00 -1.78 -7.44
C TYR A 27 -3.34 -1.26 -7.99
N HIS A 28 -3.49 0.06 -8.20
CA HIS A 28 -4.77 0.67 -8.60
C HIS A 28 -4.76 1.35 -9.98
N GLN A 29 -3.68 1.23 -10.76
CA GLN A 29 -3.63 1.80 -12.10
C GLN A 29 -4.74 1.29 -13.03
N PRO A 30 -5.26 2.13 -13.95
CA PRO A 30 -4.98 3.55 -14.07
C PRO A 30 -5.68 4.37 -12.97
N VAL A 31 -4.91 5.19 -12.25
CA VAL A 31 -5.38 5.94 -11.06
C VAL A 31 -5.10 7.43 -11.19
N THR A 32 -6.02 8.29 -10.75
CA THR A 32 -5.90 9.75 -10.73
C THR A 32 -5.29 10.23 -9.43
N ARG A 33 -4.78 11.46 -9.41
CA ARG A 33 -4.26 12.06 -8.17
C ARG A 33 -5.30 12.10 -7.04
N ALA A 34 -6.55 12.41 -7.36
CA ALA A 34 -7.62 12.46 -6.35
C ALA A 34 -7.88 11.09 -5.73
N GLU A 35 -7.94 10.02 -6.54
CA GLU A 35 -8.09 8.64 -6.04
C GLU A 35 -6.87 8.22 -5.19
N ILE A 36 -5.65 8.65 -5.53
CA ILE A 36 -4.47 8.41 -4.68
C ILE A 36 -4.64 9.09 -3.31
N GLU A 37 -5.01 10.37 -3.30
CA GLU A 37 -5.20 11.14 -2.06
C GLU A 37 -6.31 10.54 -1.19
N GLU A 38 -7.40 10.07 -1.80
CA GLU A 38 -8.50 9.36 -1.13
C GLU A 38 -8.02 8.08 -0.45
N ILE A 39 -7.27 7.22 -1.16
CA ILE A 39 -6.74 5.97 -0.60
C ILE A 39 -5.71 6.24 0.51
N ARG A 40 -4.88 7.29 0.38
CA ARG A 40 -3.90 7.67 1.42
C ARG A 40 -4.54 8.34 2.63
N GLY A 41 -5.75 8.89 2.50
CA GLY A 41 -6.40 9.72 3.52
C GLY A 41 -5.71 11.07 3.74
N VAL A 42 -4.72 11.44 2.93
CA VAL A 42 -3.96 12.70 3.03
C VAL A 42 -3.58 13.20 1.64
N SER A 43 -3.38 14.52 1.53
CA SER A 43 -2.95 15.15 0.28
C SER A 43 -1.56 14.67 -0.14
N VAL A 44 -1.37 14.51 -1.45
CA VAL A 44 -0.08 14.14 -2.06
C VAL A 44 0.61 15.43 -2.47
N SER A 45 1.84 15.64 -1.99
CA SER A 45 2.61 16.80 -2.42
C SER A 45 2.94 16.68 -3.91
N ARG A 46 2.94 17.81 -4.64
CA ARG A 46 3.30 17.85 -6.08
C ARG A 46 4.64 17.14 -6.34
N GLY A 47 5.66 17.47 -5.54
CA GLY A 47 7.00 16.91 -5.68
C GLY A 47 7.08 15.40 -5.52
N THR A 48 6.12 14.74 -4.87
CA THR A 48 6.12 13.26 -4.75
C THR A 48 5.83 12.61 -6.09
N VAL A 49 4.79 13.07 -6.79
CA VAL A 49 4.43 12.51 -8.12
C VAL A 49 5.49 12.90 -9.15
N ASP A 50 5.96 14.15 -9.09
CA ASP A 50 7.00 14.65 -10.01
C ASP A 50 8.29 13.83 -9.86
N GLN A 51 8.72 13.53 -8.63
CA GLN A 51 9.88 12.65 -8.38
C GLN A 51 9.69 11.26 -8.99
N LEU A 52 8.51 10.64 -8.86
CA LEU A 52 8.26 9.31 -9.43
C LEU A 52 8.24 9.32 -10.97
N LEU A 53 7.80 10.43 -11.57
CA LEU A 53 7.86 10.65 -13.02
C LEU A 53 9.31 10.85 -13.48
N GLU A 54 10.11 11.64 -12.76
CA GLU A 54 11.54 11.88 -13.05
C GLU A 54 12.38 10.61 -12.95
N LEU A 55 12.05 9.73 -12.00
CA LEU A 55 12.68 8.40 -11.89
C LEU A 55 12.23 7.43 -12.99
N GLU A 56 11.26 7.83 -13.82
CA GLU A 56 10.64 6.99 -14.85
C GLU A 56 10.00 5.72 -14.28
N TRP A 57 9.57 5.71 -13.02
CA TRP A 57 8.86 4.56 -12.41
C TRP A 57 7.36 4.60 -12.69
N ILE A 58 6.82 5.80 -12.93
CA ILE A 58 5.45 6.01 -13.37
C ILE A 58 5.43 6.88 -14.63
N ARG A 59 4.31 6.85 -15.34
CA ARG A 59 4.03 7.72 -16.49
C ARG A 59 2.55 8.08 -16.54
N PHE A 60 2.21 9.04 -17.39
CA PHE A 60 0.83 9.37 -17.66
C PHE A 60 0.11 8.22 -18.39
N GLY A 61 -1.06 7.85 -17.87
CA GLY A 61 -2.00 6.93 -18.45
C GLY A 61 -3.07 7.63 -19.30
N ARG A 62 -4.13 6.89 -19.64
CA ARG A 62 -5.29 7.46 -20.35
C ARG A 62 -6.09 8.37 -19.43
N ARG A 63 -6.49 9.55 -19.92
CA ARG A 63 -7.39 10.44 -19.15
C ARG A 63 -8.71 9.70 -18.86
N ARG A 64 -9.22 9.84 -17.64
CA ARG A 64 -10.48 9.22 -17.22
C ARG A 64 -11.64 9.85 -18.00
N MET A 65 -12.64 9.05 -18.38
CA MET A 65 -13.86 9.52 -19.06
C MET A 65 -14.92 9.96 -18.04
N THR A 66 -14.53 10.85 -17.12
CA THR A 66 -15.38 11.49 -16.12
C THR A 66 -15.33 13.01 -16.29
N PRO A 67 -16.24 13.80 -15.68
CA PRO A 67 -16.18 15.26 -15.72
C PRO A 67 -14.79 15.80 -15.34
N GLY A 68 -14.29 16.79 -16.10
CA GLY A 68 -12.93 17.33 -15.94
C GLY A 68 -11.82 16.49 -16.58
N ARG A 69 -12.10 15.25 -16.98
CA ARG A 69 -11.16 14.32 -17.65
C ARG A 69 -9.78 14.31 -16.98
N PRO A 70 -9.69 13.95 -15.69
CA PRO A 70 -8.42 13.97 -14.96
C PRO A 70 -7.41 13.02 -15.60
N VAL A 71 -6.13 13.38 -15.46
CA VAL A 71 -5.00 12.54 -15.88
C VAL A 71 -4.86 11.37 -14.92
N THR A 72 -4.52 10.20 -15.44
CA THR A 72 -4.20 9.01 -14.64
C THR A 72 -2.71 8.70 -14.70
N PHE A 73 -2.26 7.88 -13.77
CA PHE A 73 -0.90 7.38 -13.66
C PHE A 73 -0.90 5.87 -13.79
N VAL A 74 0.17 5.35 -14.39
CA VAL A 74 0.46 3.93 -14.58
C VAL A 74 1.94 3.69 -14.33
N VAL A 75 2.32 2.49 -13.90
CA VAL A 75 3.73 2.10 -13.79
C VAL A 75 4.35 1.92 -15.18
N THR A 76 5.67 2.07 -15.26
CA THR A 76 6.46 1.91 -16.47
C THR A 76 7.10 0.53 -16.56
N GLN A 77 7.77 0.25 -17.68
CA GLN A 77 8.61 -0.94 -17.80
C GLN A 77 9.79 -0.89 -16.83
N GLY A 78 10.39 0.28 -16.60
CA GLY A 78 11.51 0.42 -15.64
C GLY A 78 11.14 0.02 -14.22
N PHE A 79 9.90 0.28 -13.78
CA PHE A 79 9.37 -0.25 -12.53
C PHE A 79 9.29 -1.79 -12.56
N LEU A 80 8.69 -2.36 -13.60
CA LEU A 80 8.53 -3.81 -13.72
C LEU A 80 9.88 -4.54 -13.74
N ASP A 81 10.84 -4.02 -14.49
CA ASP A 81 12.21 -4.56 -14.57
C ASP A 81 12.91 -4.51 -13.20
N HIS A 82 12.72 -3.42 -12.45
CA HIS A 82 13.29 -3.27 -11.12
C HIS A 82 12.76 -4.32 -10.12
N PHE A 83 11.47 -4.68 -10.24
CA PHE A 83 10.83 -5.71 -9.41
C PHE A 83 10.84 -7.11 -10.04
N ALA A 84 11.51 -7.29 -11.17
CA ALA A 84 11.57 -8.54 -11.92
C ALA A 84 10.18 -9.12 -12.26
N LEU A 85 9.26 -8.25 -12.70
CA LEU A 85 7.90 -8.61 -13.11
C LEU A 85 7.77 -8.49 -14.63
N GLU A 86 7.01 -9.38 -15.26
CA GLU A 86 6.68 -9.23 -16.69
C GLU A 86 5.53 -8.23 -16.87
N ASN A 87 4.53 -8.29 -15.99
CA ASN A 87 3.34 -7.47 -16.05
C ASN A 87 2.94 -6.96 -14.66
N ALA A 88 2.23 -5.84 -14.61
CA ALA A 88 1.70 -5.32 -13.35
C ALA A 88 0.65 -6.23 -12.68
N ARG A 89 0.11 -7.21 -13.41
CA ARG A 89 -0.78 -8.23 -12.86
C ARG A 89 -0.05 -9.27 -12.01
N ASP A 90 1.26 -9.37 -12.17
CA ASP A 90 2.13 -10.29 -11.45
C ASP A 90 2.54 -9.74 -10.08
N LEU A 91 2.04 -8.54 -9.73
CA LEU A 91 2.19 -8.00 -8.39
C LEU A 91 1.52 -8.93 -7.38
N PRO A 92 2.20 -9.23 -6.25
CA PRO A 92 1.70 -10.17 -5.28
C PRO A 92 0.36 -9.72 -4.70
N GLY A 93 -0.61 -10.62 -4.68
CA GLY A 93 -1.93 -10.33 -4.13
C GLY A 93 -1.90 -10.19 -2.60
N LEU A 94 -2.92 -9.57 -2.03
CA LEU A 94 -3.05 -9.40 -0.57
C LEU A 94 -2.95 -10.74 0.20
N LYS A 95 -3.46 -11.83 -0.38
CA LYS A 95 -3.38 -13.18 0.19
C LYS A 95 -1.95 -13.73 0.22
N GLU A 96 -1.19 -13.50 -0.85
CA GLU A 96 0.20 -13.95 -0.98
C GLU A 96 1.11 -13.16 -0.05
N LEU A 97 0.88 -11.84 0.05
CA LEU A 97 1.59 -10.98 0.99
C LEU A 97 1.35 -11.37 2.45
N ARG A 98 0.12 -11.76 2.82
CA ARG A 98 -0.17 -12.33 4.15
C ARG A 98 0.49 -13.68 4.37
N ALA A 99 0.41 -14.59 3.38
CA ALA A 99 1.02 -15.92 3.47
C ALA A 99 2.55 -15.84 3.59
N ALA A 100 3.18 -14.82 3.01
CA ALA A 100 4.60 -14.52 3.14
C ALA A 100 4.98 -13.84 4.47
N GLY A 101 4.03 -13.59 5.38
CA GLY A 101 4.27 -12.89 6.64
C GLY A 101 4.58 -11.39 6.49
N LEU A 102 4.42 -10.82 5.29
CA LEU A 102 4.74 -9.41 5.01
C LEU A 102 3.62 -8.46 5.45
N LEU A 103 2.41 -8.98 5.62
CA LEU A 103 1.22 -8.27 6.11
C LEU A 103 0.75 -8.89 7.43
N GLU A 104 1.63 -8.97 8.42
CA GLU A 104 1.17 -9.17 9.79
C GLU A 104 0.36 -7.94 10.21
N ASN A 105 -0.86 -8.18 10.69
CA ASN A 105 -1.73 -7.16 11.25
C ASN A 105 -1.06 -6.62 12.53
N ARG A 106 -0.10 -5.72 12.39
CA ARG A 106 0.40 -4.95 13.53
C ARG A 106 -0.80 -4.08 13.98
N PRO A 107 -1.39 -4.33 15.16
CA PRO A 107 -2.46 -3.49 15.66
C PRO A 107 -2.02 -2.03 15.61
N ALA A 108 -2.96 -1.13 15.31
CA ALA A 108 -2.64 0.29 15.26
C ALA A 108 -1.96 0.70 16.57
N PRO A 109 -0.98 1.63 16.57
CA PRO A 109 -0.39 2.12 17.81
C PRO A 109 -1.50 2.76 18.65
N GLY A 110 -2.07 2.00 19.59
CA GLY A 110 -3.28 2.36 20.33
C GLY A 110 -4.24 1.18 20.63
N GLU A 111 -4.22 0.10 19.85
CA GLU A 111 -5.15 -1.04 20.05
C GLU A 111 -4.65 -2.11 21.04
N MET A 112 -3.37 -2.06 21.44
CA MET A 112 -2.80 -2.97 22.46
C MET A 112 -3.16 -2.62 23.92
N ALA A 113 -4.11 -1.71 24.15
CA ALA A 113 -4.45 -1.22 25.50
C ALA A 113 -5.66 -1.90 26.15
N LEU A 114 -6.28 -2.90 25.52
CA LEU A 114 -7.35 -3.68 26.14
C LEU A 114 -6.80 -5.07 26.46
N GLY A 115 -6.06 -5.14 27.56
CA GLY A 115 -5.75 -6.39 28.22
C GLY A 115 -7.05 -6.98 28.78
N ASP A 116 -7.43 -8.09 28.16
CA ASP A 116 -8.01 -9.29 28.75
C ASP A 116 -7.92 -9.32 30.29
N ASP A 117 -9.05 -9.20 30.97
CA ASP A 117 -9.22 -9.69 32.34
C ASP A 117 -10.03 -10.98 32.20
N ASP A 118 -9.31 -12.08 32.36
CA ASP A 118 -9.77 -13.46 32.40
C ASP A 118 -10.59 -13.66 33.68
N GLU A 119 -11.91 -13.86 33.55
CA GLU A 119 -12.70 -14.63 34.51
C GLU A 119 -13.54 -15.64 33.71
N THR A 120 -12.94 -16.81 33.50
CA THR A 120 -13.63 -18.06 33.18
C THR A 120 -14.13 -18.74 34.47
N GLU A 121 -15.04 -19.73 34.32
CA GLU A 121 -15.71 -20.57 35.35
C GLU A 121 -17.07 -19.98 35.83
N ASP A 122 -18.26 -20.55 35.58
CA ASP A 122 -18.67 -21.93 35.28
C ASP A 122 -19.97 -21.98 34.45
N GLU A 123 -19.99 -22.79 33.39
CA GLU A 123 -21.22 -23.33 32.80
C GLU A 123 -21.50 -24.72 33.41
N GLU A 124 -22.81 -25.02 33.51
CA GLU A 124 -23.44 -26.34 33.66
C GLU A 124 -23.74 -26.87 35.09
N ASP A 125 -25.00 -26.71 35.50
CA ASP A 125 -25.75 -27.82 36.10
C ASP A 125 -27.19 -27.88 35.52
N GLN A 126 -27.29 -28.71 34.48
CA GLN A 126 -28.37 -29.59 34.05
C GLN A 126 -29.77 -29.59 34.74
N VAL A 127 -30.76 -29.70 33.83
CA VAL A 127 -32.02 -30.50 33.85
C VAL A 127 -33.26 -30.05 34.61
N ASP A 128 -34.26 -29.65 33.80
CA ASP A 128 -35.62 -30.21 33.69
C ASP A 128 -36.41 -30.54 34.98
N MET A 129 -37.46 -29.77 35.26
CA MET A 129 -38.76 -30.31 35.70
C MET A 129 -39.89 -29.33 35.37
N PHE A 130 -40.71 -29.74 34.42
CA PHE A 130 -42.15 -29.47 34.42
C PHE A 130 -42.73 -29.89 35.78
N GLU A 131 -43.57 -29.05 36.40
CA GLU A 131 -44.93 -29.42 36.85
C GLU A 131 -45.68 -28.18 37.38
N ASP A 132 -46.98 -28.16 37.09
CA ASP A 132 -47.97 -27.13 37.33
C ASP A 132 -48.22 -26.80 38.82
N GLU A 133 -48.54 -25.53 39.13
CA GLU A 133 -49.80 -25.10 39.79
C GLU A 133 -49.96 -23.57 39.83
#